data_AF-A0A1W2FGJ6-F1
#
_entry.id   AF-A0A1W2FGJ6-F1
#
_cell.length_a   1.000
_cell.length_b   1.000
_cell.length_c   1.000
_cell.angle_alpha   90.00
_cell.angle_beta   90.00
_cell.angle_gamma   90.00
#
_symmetry.space_group_name_H-M   'P 1'
#
loop_
_entity.id
_entity.type
_entity.pdbx_description
1 polymer ?
#
loop_
_entity_poly.entity_id
_entity_poly.type
_entity_poly.pdbx_seq_one_letter_code
_entity_poly.pdbx_strand_id
1 'polypeptide(L)'
;MKALHRIFAFLLVPFIGYLLGATIFNFFWDKAEPGDLAKADMIVVAQSCERKGPVAWRGFGYYYKCKVQRRFADGDTNTTTVTGWLDPSDIGKEYAANTPRRSQPAPEERPYDWAAGLCTFVFGILYMFVIAKVAVPAMPKRYQLPEPQEPPAT
;
A
#
# COMPACT_ATOMS: atom_id res chain seq x y z
N MET A 1 -10.94 -6.55 -31.15
CA MET A 1 -9.60 -6.50 -30.50
C MET A 1 -9.23 -5.14 -29.91
N LYS A 2 -9.46 -4.00 -30.58
CA LYS A 2 -9.11 -2.65 -30.04
C LYS A 2 -9.82 -2.28 -28.72
N ALA A 3 -11.09 -2.65 -28.56
CA ALA A 3 -11.84 -2.40 -27.32
C ALA A 3 -11.34 -3.24 -26.13
N LEU A 4 -11.07 -4.54 -26.34
CA LEU A 4 -10.47 -5.42 -25.34
C LEU A 4 -9.09 -4.91 -24.89
N HIS A 5 -8.28 -4.45 -25.85
CA HIS A 5 -6.96 -3.88 -25.55
C HIS A 5 -7.05 -2.59 -24.72
N ARG A 6 -8.06 -1.74 -24.95
CA ARG A 6 -8.32 -0.54 -24.14
C ARG A 6 -8.80 -0.89 -22.73
N ILE A 7 -9.71 -1.84 -22.57
CA ILE A 7 -10.16 -2.30 -21.24
C ILE A 7 -8.96 -2.86 -20.46
N PHE A 8 -8.13 -3.66 -21.11
CA PHE A 8 -6.92 -4.20 -20.50
C PHE A 8 -5.94 -3.07 -20.08
N ALA A 9 -5.69 -2.12 -20.99
CA ALA A 9 -4.77 -1.00 -20.77
C ALA A 9 -5.21 -0.04 -19.66
N PHE A 10 -6.50 0.29 -19.59
CA PHE A 10 -7.02 1.34 -18.72
C PHE A 10 -7.67 0.82 -17.42
N LEU A 11 -7.91 -0.49 -17.31
CA LEU A 11 -8.63 -1.06 -16.17
C LEU A 11 -7.79 -2.14 -15.48
N LEU A 12 -7.31 -3.15 -16.22
CA LEU A 12 -6.57 -4.26 -15.62
C LEU A 12 -5.13 -3.89 -15.24
N VAL A 13 -4.38 -3.25 -16.15
CA VAL A 13 -3.01 -2.80 -15.86
C VAL A 13 -2.94 -1.90 -14.63
N PRO A 14 -3.80 -0.85 -14.49
CA PRO A 14 -3.74 -0.02 -13.30
C PRO A 14 -4.20 -0.71 -12.03
N PHE A 15 -5.19 -1.61 -12.12
CA PHE A 15 -5.63 -2.38 -10.97
C PHE A 15 -4.54 -3.33 -10.45
N ILE A 16 -3.87 -4.07 -11.35
CA ILE A 16 -2.77 -4.96 -10.98
C ILE A 16 -1.57 -4.16 -10.46
N GLY A 17 -1.25 -3.04 -11.11
CA GLY A 17 -0.20 -2.14 -10.67
C GLY A 17 -0.45 -1.58 -9.26
N TYR A 18 -1.69 -1.18 -8.98
CA TYR A 18 -2.09 -0.76 -7.64
C TYR A 18 -1.90 -1.88 -6.62
N LEU A 19 -2.38 -3.10 -6.90
CA LEU A 19 -2.26 -4.21 -5.96
C LEU A 19 -0.80 -4.59 -5.70
N LEU A 20 0.05 -4.61 -6.72
CA LEU A 20 1.49 -4.87 -6.56
C LEU A 20 2.18 -3.76 -5.76
N GLY A 21 1.91 -2.49 -6.09
CA GLY A 21 2.45 -1.35 -5.34
C GLY A 21 2.02 -1.35 -3.88
N ALA A 22 0.74 -1.63 -3.60
CA ALA A 22 0.21 -1.78 -2.26
C ALA A 22 0.86 -2.94 -1.51
N THR A 23 1.15 -4.05 -2.19
CA THR A 23 1.86 -5.21 -1.60
C THR A 23 3.26 -4.83 -1.15
N ILE A 24 4.04 -4.19 -2.04
CA ILE A 24 5.41 -3.75 -1.74
C ILE A 24 5.38 -2.76 -0.58
N PHE A 25 4.50 -1.75 -0.65
CA PHE A 25 4.38 -0.76 0.40
C PHE A 25 4.04 -1.39 1.75
N ASN A 26 2.99 -2.23 1.81
CA ASN A 26 2.57 -2.86 3.06
C ASN A 26 3.58 -3.85 3.61
N PHE A 27 4.34 -4.55 2.77
CA PHE A 27 5.40 -5.46 3.23
C PHE A 27 6.46 -4.75 4.09
N PHE A 28 6.85 -3.54 3.71
CA PHE A 28 7.80 -2.74 4.48
C PHE A 28 7.13 -1.93 5.58
N TRP A 29 5.91 -1.43 5.32
CA TRP A 29 5.16 -0.61 6.27
C TRP A 29 4.60 -1.40 7.45
N ASP A 30 4.41 -2.71 7.31
CA ASP A 30 3.90 -3.57 8.38
C ASP A 30 5.04 -4.08 9.30
N LYS A 31 6.28 -3.63 9.13
CA LYS A 31 7.35 -3.92 10.09
C LYS A 31 7.20 -3.05 11.34
N ALA A 32 7.24 -3.68 12.51
CA ALA A 32 7.19 -3.04 13.81
C ALA A 32 8.24 -3.63 14.74
N GLU A 33 8.85 -2.78 15.55
CA GLU A 33 9.77 -3.19 16.61
C GLU A 33 9.16 -2.87 17.98
N PRO A 34 9.48 -3.66 19.02
CA PRO A 34 9.11 -3.34 20.39
C PRO A 34 9.91 -2.10 20.82
N GLY A 35 9.34 -0.92 20.61
CA GLY A 35 9.97 0.36 20.95
C GLY A 35 10.10 0.60 22.46
N ASP A 36 10.53 1.81 22.83
CA ASP A 36 10.77 2.21 24.23
C ASP A 36 9.45 2.40 25.01
N LEU A 37 9.07 1.39 25.81
CA LEU A 37 7.85 1.42 26.63
C LEU A 37 7.79 2.62 27.60
N ALA A 38 8.94 3.19 27.99
CA ALA A 38 8.98 4.32 28.91
C ALA A 38 8.59 5.66 28.26
N LYS A 39 8.61 5.74 26.92
CA LYS A 39 8.27 6.95 26.16
C LYS A 39 6.94 6.85 25.41
N ALA A 40 6.32 5.67 25.42
CA ALA A 40 5.11 5.39 24.67
C ALA A 40 3.90 6.15 25.21
N ASP A 41 3.10 6.75 24.32
CA ASP A 41 1.80 7.33 24.68
C ASP A 41 0.81 6.22 25.13
N MET A 42 0.97 5.02 24.56
CA MET A 42 0.21 3.84 24.96
C MET A 42 0.98 2.53 24.69
N ILE A 43 0.68 1.52 25.49
CA ILE A 43 1.20 0.16 25.32
C ILE A 43 0.14 -0.69 24.64
N VAL A 44 0.54 -1.44 23.62
CA VAL A 44 -0.34 -2.32 22.85
C VAL A 44 0.09 -3.77 23.05
N VAL A 45 -0.87 -4.62 23.41
CA VAL A 45 -0.67 -6.06 23.60
C VAL A 45 -1.61 -6.84 22.70
N ALA A 46 -1.07 -7.71 21.84
CA ALA A 46 -1.88 -8.59 21.01
C ALA A 46 -2.52 -9.70 21.85
N GLN A 47 -3.84 -9.86 21.71
CA GLN A 47 -4.62 -10.90 22.38
C GLN A 47 -4.93 -12.08 21.44
N SER A 48 -5.32 -11.78 20.19
CA SER A 48 -5.68 -12.79 19.21
C SER A 48 -5.48 -12.24 17.81
N CYS A 49 -4.99 -13.06 16.88
CA CYS A 49 -4.78 -12.66 15.49
C CYS A 49 -5.53 -13.59 14.52
N GLU A 50 -6.26 -13.00 13.58
CA GLU A 50 -6.95 -13.70 12.50
C GLU A 50 -6.22 -13.46 11.17
N ARG A 51 -5.94 -14.55 10.45
CA ARG A 51 -5.39 -14.45 9.09
C ARG A 51 -6.48 -14.06 8.10
N LYS A 52 -6.20 -13.09 7.22
CA LYS A 52 -7.08 -12.61 6.14
C LYS A 52 -6.31 -12.60 4.80
N GLY A 53 -7.04 -12.49 3.69
CA GLY A 53 -6.46 -12.53 2.35
C GLY A 53 -6.26 -13.97 1.84
N PRO A 54 -5.98 -14.15 0.53
CA PRO A 54 -4.74 -13.67 -0.09
C PRO A 54 -4.84 -12.43 -0.98
N VAL A 55 -6.04 -11.83 -1.15
CA VAL A 55 -6.22 -10.59 -1.93
C VAL A 55 -7.08 -9.61 -1.13
N ALA A 56 -6.61 -8.37 -1.00
CA ALA A 56 -7.36 -7.28 -0.37
C ALA A 56 -6.96 -5.92 -0.97
N TRP A 57 -7.62 -4.84 -0.54
CA TRP A 57 -7.20 -3.47 -0.90
C TRP A 57 -5.77 -3.12 -0.46
N ARG A 58 -5.19 -3.90 0.47
CA ARG A 58 -3.79 -3.80 0.88
C ARG A 58 -2.82 -4.49 -0.09
N GLY A 59 -3.31 -5.09 -1.16
CA GLY A 59 -2.53 -5.81 -2.15
C GLY A 59 -2.74 -7.32 -2.10
N PHE A 60 -1.77 -8.03 -2.66
CA PHE A 60 -1.66 -9.48 -2.63
C PHE A 60 -0.94 -9.92 -1.35
N GLY A 61 -1.31 -11.08 -0.84
CA GLY A 61 -0.69 -11.71 0.32
C GLY A 61 -1.66 -11.92 1.48
N TYR A 62 -1.21 -12.75 2.42
CA TYR A 62 -1.89 -12.94 3.69
C TYR A 62 -1.46 -11.84 4.65
N TYR A 63 -2.41 -11.35 5.43
CA TYR A 63 -2.15 -10.38 6.48
C TYR A 63 -2.94 -10.77 7.73
N TYR A 64 -2.51 -10.28 8.89
CA TYR A 64 -3.17 -10.55 10.15
C TYR A 64 -3.97 -9.33 10.60
N LYS A 65 -5.18 -9.60 11.10
CA LYS A 65 -5.97 -8.66 11.89
C LYS A 65 -5.90 -9.12 13.34
N CYS A 66 -5.25 -8.33 14.18
CA CYS A 66 -5.06 -8.67 15.59
C CYS A 66 -5.97 -7.81 16.46
N LYS A 67 -6.71 -8.45 17.38
CA LYS A 67 -7.33 -7.77 18.50
C LYS A 67 -6.24 -7.46 19.52
N VAL A 68 -6.17 -6.20 19.92
CA VAL A 68 -5.16 -5.70 20.84
C VAL A 68 -5.81 -4.98 22.00
N GLN A 69 -5.21 -5.14 23.18
CA GLN A 69 -5.50 -4.30 24.33
C GLN A 69 -4.57 -3.10 24.30
N ARG A 70 -5.13 -1.90 24.42
CA ARG A 70 -4.38 -0.66 24.62
C ARG A 70 -4.38 -0.35 26.11
N ARG A 71 -3.22 0.04 26.65
CA ARG A 71 -3.09 0.63 27.98
C ARG A 71 -2.53 2.04 27.80
N PHE A 72 -3.29 3.04 28.22
CA PHE A 72 -2.87 4.44 28.17
C PHE A 72 -2.09 4.81 29.43
N ALA A 73 -1.31 5.90 29.37
CA ALA A 73 -0.57 6.42 30.53
C ALA A 73 -1.48 6.70 31.74
N ASP A 74 -2.74 7.11 31.51
CA ASP A 74 -3.74 7.37 32.55
C ASP A 74 -4.31 6.09 33.21
N GLY A 75 -3.85 4.91 32.79
CA GLY A 75 -4.30 3.62 33.30
C GLY A 75 -5.57 3.07 32.65
N ASP A 76 -6.22 3.85 31.76
CA ASP A 76 -7.37 3.37 31.00
C ASP A 76 -6.95 2.24 30.03
N THR A 77 -7.83 1.24 29.88
CA THR A 77 -7.57 0.11 28.98
C THR A 77 -8.74 -0.13 28.05
N ASN A 78 -8.44 -0.18 26.75
CA ASN A 78 -9.46 -0.35 25.72
C ASN A 78 -9.01 -1.35 24.66
N THR A 79 -9.93 -2.19 24.20
CA THR A 79 -9.63 -3.16 23.13
C THR A 79 -9.90 -2.54 21.76
N THR A 80 -9.01 -2.75 20.80
CA THR A 80 -9.21 -2.35 19.40
C THR A 80 -8.64 -3.41 18.46
N THR A 81 -8.82 -3.22 17.14
CA THR A 81 -8.24 -4.11 16.13
C THR A 81 -7.17 -3.36 15.33
N VAL A 82 -5.99 -3.95 15.22
CA VAL A 82 -4.92 -3.49 14.32
C VAL A 82 -4.78 -4.44 13.15
N THR A 83 -4.26 -3.95 12.04
CA THR A 83 -4.09 -4.73 10.81
C THR A 83 -2.66 -4.59 10.30
N GLY A 84 -2.06 -5.71 9.93
CA GLY A 84 -0.80 -5.77 9.20
C GLY A 84 0.43 -5.93 10.09
N TRP A 85 0.65 -5.01 11.03
CA TRP A 85 1.94 -4.85 11.69
C TRP A 85 2.20 -5.74 12.92
N LEU A 86 1.21 -6.54 13.33
CA LEU A 86 1.36 -7.58 14.36
C LEU A 86 1.06 -8.94 13.77
N ASP A 87 1.77 -9.95 14.26
CA ASP A 87 1.58 -11.33 13.84
C ASP A 87 1.27 -12.25 15.03
N PRO A 88 0.85 -13.51 14.79
CA PRO A 88 0.49 -14.43 15.87
C PRO A 88 1.62 -14.72 16.87
N SER A 89 2.89 -14.53 16.48
CA SER A 89 4.03 -14.71 17.38
C SER A 89 4.19 -13.57 18.38
N ASP A 90 3.46 -12.47 18.20
CA ASP A 90 3.49 -11.27 19.06
C ASP A 90 2.39 -11.27 20.13
N ILE A 91 1.58 -12.32 20.19
CA ILE A 91 0.54 -12.47 21.21
C ILE A 91 1.21 -12.47 22.60
N GLY A 92 0.75 -11.56 23.46
CA GLY A 92 1.29 -11.37 24.81
C GLY A 92 2.54 -10.49 24.91
N LYS A 93 3.13 -10.05 23.80
CA LYS A 93 4.24 -9.07 23.80
C LYS A 93 3.70 -7.65 23.93
N GLU A 94 4.47 -6.78 24.57
CA GLU A 94 4.15 -5.37 24.74
C GLU A 94 4.88 -4.52 23.68
N TYR A 95 4.13 -3.66 22.98
CA TYR A 95 4.66 -2.74 21.98
C TYR A 95 4.36 -1.30 22.37
N ALA A 96 5.39 -0.44 22.29
CA ALA A 96 5.22 1.00 22.31
C ALA A 96 4.46 1.46 21.05
N ALA A 97 3.35 2.15 21.24
CA ALA A 97 2.52 2.61 20.14
C ALA A 97 1.96 4.00 20.44
N ASN A 98 1.73 4.74 19.36
CA ASN A 98 1.08 6.04 19.43
C ASN A 98 -0.25 5.96 18.69
N THR A 99 -1.21 6.80 19.08
CA THR A 99 -2.47 6.97 18.35
C THR A 99 -2.31 8.09 17.33
N PRO A 100 -1.96 7.81 16.05
CA PRO A 100 -2.11 8.81 15.01
C PRO A 100 -3.57 9.28 14.96
N ARG A 101 -3.81 10.50 14.48
CA ARG A 101 -5.14 11.15 14.34
C ARG A 101 -6.27 10.28 13.73
N ARG A 102 -5.96 9.11 13.18
CA ARG A 102 -6.84 8.20 12.43
C ARG A 102 -7.19 6.89 13.16
N SER A 103 -7.35 6.96 14.49
CA SER A 103 -7.96 5.99 15.42
C SER A 103 -7.35 4.57 15.53
N GLN A 104 -6.45 4.17 14.64
CA GLN A 104 -5.72 2.90 14.76
C GLN A 104 -4.37 3.10 15.44
N PRO A 105 -4.00 2.22 16.40
CA PRO A 105 -2.64 2.15 16.92
C PRO A 105 -1.61 2.00 15.80
N ALA A 106 -0.59 2.84 15.81
CA ALA A 106 0.60 2.66 15.01
C ALA A 106 1.79 2.42 15.93
N PRO A 107 2.72 1.51 15.57
CA PRO A 107 3.95 1.36 16.32
C PRO A 107 4.71 2.70 16.32
N GLU A 108 5.29 3.03 17.46
CA GLU A 108 6.06 4.26 17.63
C GLU A 108 7.35 4.22 16.79
N GLU A 109 8.05 3.10 16.85
CA GLU A 109 9.24 2.86 16.06
C GLU A 109 8.90 1.99 14.83
N ARG A 110 9.26 2.52 13.67
CA ARG A 110 9.24 1.80 12.41
C ARG A 110 10.68 1.72 11.92
N PRO A 111 11.25 0.51 11.77
CA PRO A 111 12.60 0.40 11.26
C PRO A 111 12.64 1.02 9.86
N TYR A 112 13.50 2.02 9.68
CA TYR A 112 13.72 2.61 8.37
C TYR A 112 14.42 1.60 7.47
N ASP A 113 13.67 1.03 6.54
CA ASP A 113 14.21 0.10 5.55
C ASP A 113 14.47 0.86 4.25
N TRP A 114 15.74 1.19 3.98
CA TRP A 114 16.14 1.85 2.73
C TRP A 114 15.76 1.02 1.49
N ALA A 115 15.67 -0.30 1.63
CA ALA A 115 15.20 -1.18 0.57
C ALA A 115 13.73 -0.90 0.21
N ALA A 116 12.90 -0.45 1.17
CA ALA A 116 11.53 -0.03 0.90
C ALA A 116 11.48 1.13 -0.12
N GLY A 117 12.34 2.13 0.09
CA GLY A 117 12.49 3.27 -0.82
C GLY A 117 12.99 2.83 -2.20
N LEU A 118 13.99 1.95 -2.25
CA LEU A 118 14.52 1.44 -3.51
C LEU A 118 13.49 0.63 -4.28
N CYS A 119 12.82 -0.33 -3.63
CA CYS A 119 11.81 -1.20 -4.26
C CYS A 119 10.62 -0.40 -4.78
N THR A 120 10.12 0.58 -4.01
CA THR A 120 9.01 1.43 -4.45
C THR A 120 9.41 2.32 -5.62
N PHE A 121 10.64 2.87 -5.62
CA PHE A 121 11.15 3.68 -6.72
C PHE A 121 11.32 2.87 -8.02
N VAL A 122 11.96 1.71 -7.95
CA VAL A 122 12.16 0.81 -9.11
C VAL A 122 10.81 0.34 -9.66
N PHE A 123 9.89 -0.04 -8.78
CA PHE A 123 8.53 -0.42 -9.18
C PHE A 123 7.82 0.73 -9.91
N GLY A 124 7.91 1.96 -9.39
CA GLY A 124 7.33 3.15 -10.03
C GLY A 124 7.84 3.37 -11.45
N ILE A 125 9.16 3.25 -11.66
CA ILE A 125 9.77 3.39 -13.00
C ILE A 125 9.27 2.31 -13.95
N LEU A 126 9.33 1.04 -13.54
CA LEU A 126 8.90 -0.09 -14.36
C LEU A 126 7.40 0.01 -14.71
N TYR A 127 6.59 0.39 -13.73
CA TYR A 127 5.16 0.54 -13.91
C TYR A 127 4.83 1.70 -14.87
N MET A 128 5.50 2.84 -14.77
CA MET A 128 5.38 3.93 -15.73
C MET A 128 5.78 3.51 -17.14
N PHE A 129 6.84 2.71 -17.29
CA PHE A 129 7.24 2.17 -18.58
C PHE A 129 6.19 1.24 -19.19
N VAL A 130 5.60 0.35 -18.37
CA VAL A 130 4.51 -0.54 -18.80
C VAL A 130 3.28 0.27 -19.22
N ILE A 131 2.87 1.27 -18.43
CA ILE A 131 1.75 2.16 -18.82
C ILE A 131 2.08 2.86 -20.13
N ALA A 132 3.28 3.44 -20.30
CA ALA A 132 3.65 4.12 -21.53
C ALA A 132 3.57 3.16 -22.73
N LYS A 133 4.08 1.94 -22.61
CA LYS A 133 4.06 0.94 -23.69
C LYS A 133 2.67 0.43 -24.03
N VAL A 134 1.76 0.33 -23.05
CA VAL A 134 0.42 -0.25 -23.23
C VAL A 134 -0.63 0.82 -23.55
N ALA A 135 -0.59 1.98 -22.90
CA ALA A 135 -1.58 3.05 -23.06
C ALA A 135 -1.32 3.94 -24.29
N VAL A 136 -0.06 4.26 -24.62
CA VAL A 136 0.27 5.08 -25.80
C VAL A 136 -0.28 4.52 -27.11
N PRO A 137 -0.10 3.23 -27.44
CA PRO A 137 -0.69 2.65 -28.66
C PRO A 137 -2.22 2.49 -28.58
N ALA A 138 -2.81 2.51 -27.39
CA ALA A 138 -4.25 2.42 -27.20
C ALA A 138 -4.98 3.77 -27.33
N MET A 139 -4.25 4.89 -27.22
CA MET A 139 -4.79 6.23 -27.41
C MET A 139 -5.25 6.45 -28.85
N PRO A 140 -6.42 7.08 -29.08
CA PRO A 140 -6.82 7.48 -30.41
C PRO A 140 -5.76 8.43 -30.98
N LYS A 141 -5.27 8.18 -32.20
CA LYS A 141 -4.45 9.15 -32.93
C LYS A 141 -5.25 10.45 -32.97
N ARG A 142 -4.77 11.49 -32.26
CA ARG A 142 -5.31 12.85 -32.40
C ARG A 142 -5.26 13.21 -33.88
N TYR A 143 -6.38 13.73 -34.40
CA TYR A 143 -6.60 14.28 -35.73
C TYR A 143 -5.30 14.58 -36.50
N GLN A 144 -5.06 13.85 -37.60
CA GLN A 144 -4.25 14.40 -38.68
C GLN A 144 -5.00 15.65 -39.17
N LEU A 145 -4.42 16.83 -38.96
CA LEU A 145 -4.89 18.04 -39.63
C LEU A 145 -4.87 17.75 -41.14
N PRO A 146 -5.92 18.13 -41.89
CA PRO A 146 -5.90 18.03 -43.35
C PRO A 146 -4.63 18.70 -43.86
N GLU A 147 -3.88 18.00 -44.70
CA GLU A 147 -2.72 18.55 -45.39
C GLU A 147 -3.15 19.84 -46.10
N PRO A 148 -2.47 20.99 -45.88
CA PRO A 148 -2.81 22.22 -46.57
C PRO A 148 -2.77 21.96 -48.07
N GLN A 149 -3.91 22.09 -48.75
CA GLN A 149 -3.94 22.01 -50.21
C GLN A 149 -3.16 23.20 -50.75
N GLU A 150 -2.02 22.93 -51.38
CA GLU A 150 -1.27 23.93 -52.12
C GLU A 150 -2.13 24.40 -53.31
N PRO A 151 -2.39 25.70 -53.47
CA PRO A 151 -3.24 26.19 -54.54
C PRO A 151 -2.60 25.89 -55.91
N PRO A 152 -3.40 25.54 -56.92
CA PRO A 152 -2.87 25.23 -58.25
C PRO A 152 -2.10 26.44 -58.78
N ALA A 153 -0.86 26.19 -59.23
CA ALA A 153 -0.03 27.20 -59.85
C ALA A 153 -0.75 27.74 -61.11
N THR A 154 -1.11 29.02 -61.07
CA THR A 154 -1.58 29.81 -62.22
C THR A 154 -0.43 30.19 -63.14
#